data_AF-A0A959CU27-F1
#
_entry.id   AF-A0A959CU27-F1
#
_cell.length_a   1.000
_cell.length_b   1.000
_cell.length_c   1.000
_cell.angle_alpha   90.00
_cell.angle_beta   90.00
_cell.angle_gamma   90.00
#
_symmetry.space_group_name_H-M   'P 1'
#
loop_
_entity.id
_entity.type
_entity.pdbx_description
1 polymer ?
#
loop_
_entity_poly.entity_id
_entity_poly.type
_entity_poly.pdbx_seq_one_letter_code
_entity_poly.pdbx_strand_id
1 'polypeptide(L)'
;ELFRPEKELKHFAKVELEPGEEKAVRFELSYRDFAHYDARVHDWQVNSGPFTILVGGSSASLPLKATVDIQATKAKYPKLTPNSLLKELKRSPQGQIVYQQLMEDMMKRMGGGAQVASSPDEEANRKKASTMMEVFMRDMPLRNLVRMSQGNFTEEMLEGLLKQINE
;
A
#
# COMPACT_ATOMS: atom_id res chain seq x y z
N GLU A 1 6.42 7.86 0.35
CA GLU A 1 5.25 8.73 0.57
C GLU A 1 5.08 9.57 -0.69
N LEU A 2 3.86 9.66 -1.25
CA LEU A 2 3.63 10.45 -2.46
C LEU A 2 3.50 11.92 -2.04
N PHE A 3 4.41 12.78 -2.53
CA PHE A 3 4.32 14.22 -2.32
C PHE A 3 3.03 14.75 -2.97
N ARG A 4 2.18 15.43 -2.18
CA ARG A 4 0.98 16.10 -2.69
C ARG A 4 1.11 17.60 -2.47
N PRO A 5 0.59 18.43 -3.39
CA PRO A 5 0.40 19.85 -3.13
C PRO A 5 -0.45 20.08 -1.89
N GLU A 6 -0.24 21.19 -1.20
CA GLU A 6 -1.06 21.57 -0.03
C GLU A 6 -2.55 21.71 -0.39
N LYS A 7 -2.85 22.14 -1.62
CA LYS A 7 -4.20 22.30 -2.18
C LYS A 7 -4.19 22.18 -3.70
N GLU A 8 -5.29 21.71 -4.27
CA GLU A 8 -5.48 21.51 -5.71
C GLU A 8 -6.85 22.08 -6.13
N LEU A 9 -6.91 22.80 -7.26
CA LEU A 9 -8.18 23.26 -7.82
C LEU A 9 -8.94 22.05 -8.40
N LYS A 10 -10.20 21.88 -8.00
CA LYS A 10 -11.07 20.80 -8.51
C LYS A 10 -12.14 21.30 -9.47
N HIS A 11 -12.80 22.40 -9.10
CA HIS A 11 -13.83 23.03 -9.91
C HIS A 11 -13.72 24.54 -9.84
N PHE A 12 -14.22 25.21 -10.87
CA PHE A 12 -14.42 26.65 -10.90
C PHE A 12 -15.66 26.98 -11.72
N ALA A 13 -16.27 28.13 -11.45
CA ALA A 13 -17.37 28.66 -12.26
C ALA A 13 -17.13 30.15 -12.48
N LYS A 14 -17.44 30.62 -13.68
CA LYS A 14 -17.51 32.05 -13.98
C LYS A 14 -18.98 32.45 -13.97
N VAL A 15 -19.32 33.45 -13.17
CA VAL A 15 -20.70 33.90 -12.98
C VAL A 15 -20.75 35.39 -13.25
N GLU A 16 -21.70 35.80 -14.08
CA GLU A 16 -22.02 37.20 -14.31
C GLU A 16 -23.08 37.64 -13.31
N LEU A 17 -22.92 38.84 -12.75
CA LEU A 17 -23.82 39.41 -11.76
C LEU A 17 -24.10 40.87 -12.10
N GLU A 18 -25.36 41.26 -12.08
CA GLU A 18 -25.75 42.66 -12.05
C GLU A 18 -25.45 43.30 -10.68
N PRO A 19 -25.37 44.64 -10.57
CA PRO A 19 -25.15 45.31 -9.29
C PRO A 19 -26.19 44.90 -8.23
N GLY A 20 -25.72 44.29 -7.14
CA GLY A 20 -26.58 43.81 -6.05
C GLY A 20 -27.22 42.44 -6.30
N GLU A 21 -26.95 41.78 -7.42
CA GLU A 21 -27.41 40.42 -7.69
C GLU A 21 -26.61 39.39 -6.90
N GLU A 22 -27.29 38.33 -6.42
CA GLU A 22 -26.69 37.15 -5.84
C GLU A 22 -27.07 35.91 -6.64
N LYS A 23 -26.10 35.01 -6.87
CA LYS A 23 -26.33 33.71 -7.52
C LYS A 23 -25.71 32.59 -6.71
N ALA A 24 -26.45 31.48 -6.60
CA ALA A 24 -25.96 30.25 -6.00
C ALA A 24 -25.18 29.42 -7.03
N VAL A 25 -23.97 28.99 -6.66
CA VAL A 25 -23.15 28.07 -7.47
C VAL A 25 -23.10 26.72 -6.77
N ARG A 26 -23.32 25.64 -7.53
CA ARG A 26 -23.22 24.26 -7.04
C ARG A 26 -22.12 23.52 -7.78
N PHE A 27 -21.28 22.82 -7.02
CA PHE A 27 -20.28 21.90 -7.54
C PHE A 27 -20.57 20.49 -7.02
N GLU A 28 -20.44 19.49 -7.89
CA GLU A 28 -20.53 18.09 -7.52
C GLU A 28 -19.13 17.49 -7.48
N LEU A 29 -18.79 16.88 -6.34
CA LEU A 29 -17.49 16.23 -6.15
C LEU A 29 -17.66 14.72 -6.31
N SER A 30 -16.89 14.16 -7.22
CA SER A 30 -16.79 12.74 -7.51
C SER A 30 -15.61 12.11 -6.77
N TYR A 31 -15.52 10.77 -6.80
CA TYR A 31 -14.36 10.02 -6.30
C TYR A 31 -13.03 10.58 -6.85
N ARG A 32 -13.03 11.01 -8.11
CA ARG A 32 -11.83 11.48 -8.81
C ARG A 32 -11.29 12.79 -8.25
N ASP A 33 -12.14 13.62 -7.67
CA ASP A 33 -11.73 14.90 -7.08
C ASP A 33 -10.84 14.70 -5.85
N PHE A 34 -11.00 13.58 -5.15
CA PHE A 34 -10.20 13.21 -3.98
C PHE A 34 -9.00 12.31 -4.32
N ALA A 35 -9.00 11.72 -5.52
CA ALA A 35 -8.06 10.69 -5.89
C ALA A 35 -6.66 11.23 -6.24
N HIS A 36 -5.65 10.40 -6.05
CA HIS A 36 -4.32 10.53 -6.64
C HIS A 36 -4.02 9.30 -7.48
N TYR A 37 -3.12 9.44 -8.45
CA TYR A 37 -2.62 8.28 -9.17
C TYR A 37 -1.55 7.57 -8.35
N ASP A 38 -1.73 6.28 -8.11
CA ASP A 38 -0.73 5.43 -7.47
C ASP A 38 -0.06 4.57 -8.54
N ALA A 39 1.17 4.95 -8.91
CA ALA A 39 1.96 4.27 -9.93
C ALA A 39 2.26 2.79 -9.60
N ARG A 40 2.19 2.40 -8.33
CA ARG A 40 2.46 1.01 -7.91
C ARG A 40 1.32 0.06 -8.30
N VAL A 41 0.11 0.60 -8.39
CA VAL A 41 -1.10 -0.17 -8.72
C VAL A 41 -1.68 0.24 -10.07
N HIS A 42 -1.03 1.19 -10.74
CA HIS A 42 -1.42 1.76 -12.03
C HIS A 42 -2.87 2.26 -12.08
N ASP A 43 -3.42 2.70 -10.94
CA ASP A 43 -4.82 3.14 -10.82
C ASP A 43 -4.94 4.35 -9.87
N TRP A 44 -6.11 4.96 -9.89
CA TRP A 44 -6.49 6.08 -9.06
C TRP A 44 -7.01 5.60 -7.71
N GLN A 45 -6.43 6.16 -6.65
CA GLN A 45 -6.67 5.79 -5.27
C GLN A 45 -7.07 7.03 -4.45
N VAL A 46 -8.01 6.84 -3.53
CA VAL A 46 -8.38 7.81 -2.52
C VAL A 46 -7.88 7.30 -1.19
N ASN A 47 -7.27 8.16 -0.38
CA ASN A 47 -6.95 7.80 1.00
C ASN A 47 -8.19 8.07 1.84
N SER A 48 -8.63 7.09 2.64
CA SER A 48 -9.70 7.34 3.59
C SER A 48 -9.29 8.39 4.63
N GLY A 49 -10.27 9.17 5.08
CA GLY A 49 -10.11 10.19 6.11
C GLY A 49 -10.61 11.57 5.68
N PRO A 50 -10.26 12.61 6.45
CA PRO A 50 -10.81 13.95 6.27
C PRO A 50 -10.16 14.68 5.09
N PHE A 51 -11.00 15.25 4.23
CA PHE A 51 -10.63 16.22 3.21
C PHE A 51 -11.23 17.58 3.53
N THR A 52 -10.42 18.63 3.38
CA THR A 52 -10.90 20.02 3.50
C THR A 52 -11.23 20.58 2.13
N ILE A 53 -12.47 20.99 1.93
CA ILE A 53 -12.94 21.75 0.78
C ILE A 53 -12.78 23.23 1.10
N LEU A 54 -12.11 23.96 0.21
CA LEU A 54 -11.88 25.40 0.32
C LEU A 54 -12.51 26.11 -0.87
N VAL A 55 -13.23 27.21 -0.64
CA VAL A 55 -13.88 27.99 -1.70
C VAL A 55 -13.59 29.47 -1.52
N GLY A 56 -13.30 30.15 -2.62
CA GLY A 56 -13.02 31.58 -2.66
C GLY A 56 -12.67 32.08 -4.05
N GLY A 57 -12.33 33.37 -4.13
CA GLY A 57 -12.05 34.05 -5.41
C GLY A 57 -10.62 33.85 -5.92
N SER A 58 -9.70 33.35 -5.09
CA SER A 58 -8.34 33.05 -5.52
C SER A 58 -7.72 31.94 -4.66
N SER A 59 -6.62 31.34 -5.12
CA SER A 59 -5.91 30.33 -4.33
C SER A 59 -5.37 30.88 -2.99
N ALA A 60 -5.15 32.19 -2.89
CA ALA A 60 -4.70 32.86 -1.66
C ALA A 60 -5.85 33.37 -0.77
N SER A 61 -7.08 33.49 -1.29
CA SER A 61 -8.25 34.02 -0.57
C SER A 61 -9.41 33.04 -0.65
N LEU A 62 -9.57 32.24 0.41
CA LEU A 62 -10.50 31.11 0.51
C LEU A 62 -11.33 31.23 1.81
N PRO A 63 -12.30 32.15 1.88
CA PRO A 63 -13.05 32.45 3.10
C PRO A 63 -13.99 31.32 3.55
N LEU A 64 -14.37 30.42 2.65
CA LEU A 64 -15.27 29.31 2.96
C LEU A 64 -14.49 28.01 3.09
N LYS A 65 -14.80 27.24 4.12
CA LYS A 65 -14.19 25.95 4.42
C LYS A 65 -15.22 24.95 4.92
N ALA A 66 -15.13 23.71 4.43
CA ALA A 66 -15.88 22.57 4.94
C ALA A 66 -14.99 21.33 4.99
N THR A 67 -15.22 20.43 5.94
CA THR A 67 -14.51 19.15 6.01
C THR A 67 -15.48 18.02 5.71
N VAL A 68 -15.06 17.09 4.87
CA VAL A 68 -15.79 15.86 4.56
C VAL A 68 -14.91 14.66 4.89
N ASP A 69 -15.48 13.63 5.50
CA ASP A 69 -14.77 12.36 5.72
C ASP A 69 -15.08 11.42 4.55
N ILE A 70 -14.05 10.98 3.85
CA ILE A 70 -14.17 10.08 2.71
C ILE A 70 -13.72 8.69 3.13
N GLN A 71 -14.55 7.70 2.89
CA GLN A 71 -14.19 6.29 3.05
C GLN A 71 -13.88 5.70 1.66
N ALA A 72 -12.60 5.43 1.41
CA ALA A 72 -12.19 4.80 0.17
C ALA A 72 -12.65 3.34 0.14
N THR A 73 -13.39 2.98 -0.91
CA THR A 73 -13.95 1.63 -1.09
C THR A 73 -13.08 0.74 -1.98
N LYS A 74 -12.09 1.31 -2.68
CA LYS A 74 -11.13 0.54 -3.48
C LYS A 74 -10.01 0.00 -2.61
N ALA A 75 -9.65 -1.26 -2.82
CA ALA A 75 -8.48 -1.87 -2.20
C ALA A 75 -7.21 -1.06 -2.54
N LYS A 76 -6.45 -0.73 -1.50
CA LYS A 76 -5.25 0.11 -1.57
C LYS A 76 -4.08 -0.56 -2.32
N TYR A 77 -4.19 -1.86 -2.58
CA TYR A 77 -3.16 -2.67 -3.23
C TYR A 77 -3.77 -3.59 -4.29
N PRO A 78 -2.99 -3.97 -5.32
CA PRO A 78 -3.44 -4.93 -6.30
C PRO A 78 -3.68 -6.27 -5.62
N LYS A 79 -4.61 -7.06 -6.16
CA LYS A 79 -4.77 -8.43 -5.72
C LYS A 79 -3.45 -9.18 -5.90
N LEU A 80 -2.99 -9.83 -4.84
CA LEU A 80 -1.84 -10.70 -4.89
C LEU A 80 -2.16 -11.91 -5.76
N THR A 81 -1.16 -12.34 -6.51
CA THR A 81 -1.23 -13.52 -7.39
C THR A 81 -0.10 -14.47 -7.04
N PRO A 82 -0.08 -15.71 -7.56
CA PRO A 82 1.07 -16.61 -7.38
C PRO A 82 2.40 -16.02 -7.90
N ASN A 83 2.36 -15.01 -8.77
CA ASN A 83 3.52 -14.32 -9.32
C ASN A 83 3.93 -13.08 -8.53
N SER A 84 3.12 -12.66 -7.54
CA SER A 84 3.47 -11.58 -6.62
C SER A 84 4.69 -11.97 -5.79
N LEU A 85 5.47 -10.97 -5.38
CA LEU A 85 6.69 -11.17 -4.60
C LEU A 85 6.34 -11.34 -3.12
N LEU A 86 7.14 -12.12 -2.42
CA LEU A 86 6.92 -12.40 -1.00
C LEU A 86 6.85 -11.11 -0.15
N LYS A 87 7.70 -10.12 -0.46
CA LYS A 87 7.68 -8.81 0.23
C LYS A 87 6.35 -8.05 0.07
N GLU A 88 5.54 -8.34 -0.95
CA GLU A 88 4.27 -7.66 -1.20
C GLU A 88 3.20 -8.04 -0.18
N LEU A 89 3.34 -9.19 0.49
CA LEU A 89 2.48 -9.58 1.61
C LEU A 89 2.50 -8.53 2.75
N LYS A 90 3.65 -7.87 2.97
CA LYS A 90 3.79 -6.84 4.02
C LYS A 90 2.91 -5.60 3.80
N ARG A 91 2.26 -5.47 2.65
CA ARG A 91 1.45 -4.29 2.31
C ARG A 91 0.10 -4.29 3.04
N SER A 92 -0.43 -5.45 3.43
CA SER A 92 -1.65 -5.56 4.22
C SER A 92 -1.35 -6.00 5.66
N PRO A 93 -2.14 -5.59 6.66
CA PRO A 93 -1.96 -6.03 8.04
C PRO A 93 -2.00 -7.57 8.17
N GLN A 94 -2.94 -8.21 7.49
CA GLN A 94 -3.07 -9.67 7.46
C GLN A 94 -1.88 -10.33 6.75
N GLY A 95 -1.48 -9.81 5.59
CA GLY A 95 -0.34 -10.34 4.84
C GLY A 95 0.99 -10.16 5.59
N GLN A 96 1.12 -9.13 6.42
CA GLN A 96 2.30 -8.95 7.27
C GLN A 96 2.44 -10.05 8.33
N ILE A 97 1.32 -10.48 8.93
CA ILE A 97 1.31 -11.61 9.88
C ILE A 97 1.74 -12.89 9.17
N VAL A 98 1.15 -13.17 8.00
CA VAL A 98 1.48 -14.32 7.16
C VAL A 98 2.95 -14.31 6.75
N TYR A 99 3.47 -13.16 6.33
CA TYR A 99 4.88 -12.98 5.98
C TYR A 99 5.80 -13.32 7.17
N GLN A 100 5.49 -12.82 8.36
CA GLN A 100 6.31 -13.06 9.56
C GLN A 100 6.36 -14.55 9.90
N GLN A 101 5.20 -15.22 9.92
CA GLN A 101 5.11 -16.65 10.20
C GLN A 101 5.92 -17.49 9.19
N LEU A 102 5.75 -17.20 7.90
CA LEU A 102 6.47 -17.92 6.85
C LEU A 102 8.00 -17.75 6.97
N MET A 103 8.46 -16.53 7.23
CA MET A 103 9.89 -16.26 7.41
C MET A 103 10.45 -16.95 8.65
N GLU A 104 9.68 -16.99 9.73
CA GLU A 104 10.06 -17.67 10.98
C GLU A 104 10.17 -19.19 10.78
N ASP A 105 9.16 -19.80 10.16
CA ASP A 105 9.15 -21.24 9.86
C ASP A 105 10.29 -21.63 8.92
N MET A 106 10.58 -20.80 7.92
CA MET A 106 11.68 -21.03 6.99
C MET A 106 13.05 -20.88 7.66
N MET A 107 13.23 -19.89 8.54
CA MET A 107 14.45 -19.72 9.35
C MET A 107 14.68 -20.92 10.27
N LYS A 108 13.62 -21.45 10.89
CA LYS A 108 13.71 -22.67 11.71
C LYS A 108 14.15 -23.88 10.86
N ARG A 109 13.66 -24.01 9.64
CA ARG A 109 13.92 -25.15 8.74
C ARG A 109 15.26 -25.10 8.01
N MET A 110 15.75 -23.92 7.61
CA MET A 110 17.05 -23.75 6.94
C MET A 110 18.26 -23.93 7.87
N GLY A 111 18.06 -24.48 9.06
CA GLY A 111 19.13 -24.66 10.01
C GLY A 111 19.50 -23.34 10.68
N GLY A 112 18.55 -22.75 11.40
CA GLY A 112 18.84 -22.07 12.66
C GLY A 112 19.47 -23.01 13.72
N GLY A 113 20.30 -23.96 13.30
CA GLY A 113 21.24 -24.64 14.17
C GLY A 113 22.30 -23.61 14.49
N ALA A 114 22.19 -23.01 15.66
CA ALA A 114 23.24 -22.19 16.24
C ALA A 114 24.50 -23.07 16.42
N GLN A 115 25.33 -23.18 15.39
CA GLN A 115 26.76 -23.40 15.61
C GLN A 115 27.30 -22.07 16.13
N VAL A 116 27.85 -22.08 17.34
CA VAL A 116 28.43 -20.91 17.99
C VAL A 116 29.53 -20.34 17.09
N ALA A 117 29.51 -19.03 16.85
CA ALA A 117 30.57 -18.37 16.10
C ALA A 117 31.88 -18.43 16.89
N SER A 118 32.93 -18.94 16.25
CA SER A 118 34.23 -19.10 16.91
C SER A 118 35.11 -17.86 16.74
N SER A 119 34.74 -16.91 15.87
CA SER A 119 35.42 -15.62 15.70
C SER A 119 34.47 -14.48 15.30
N PRO A 120 34.87 -13.21 15.52
CA PRO A 120 34.12 -12.03 15.06
C PRO A 120 33.89 -11.99 13.53
N ASP A 121 34.86 -12.48 12.75
CA ASP A 121 34.79 -12.53 11.28
C ASP A 121 33.77 -13.58 10.80
N GLU A 122 33.67 -14.72 11.48
CA GLU A 122 32.64 -15.73 11.23
C GLU A 122 31.23 -15.23 11.57
N GLU A 123 31.09 -14.38 12.59
CA GLU A 123 29.82 -13.76 12.93
C GLU A 123 29.40 -12.72 11.87
N ALA A 124 30.34 -11.89 11.43
CA ALA A 124 30.12 -10.91 10.36
C ALA A 124 29.74 -11.57 9.03
N ASN A 125 30.44 -12.66 8.65
CA ASN A 125 30.12 -13.42 7.44
C ASN A 125 28.75 -14.12 7.54
N ARG A 126 28.37 -14.63 8.72
CA ARG A 126 27.01 -15.17 8.96
C ARG A 126 25.93 -14.12 8.80
N LYS A 127 26.11 -12.94 9.38
CA LYS A 127 25.15 -11.82 9.25
C LYS A 127 25.01 -11.37 7.80
N LYS A 128 26.10 -11.36 7.04
CA LYS A 128 26.05 -11.10 5.59
C LYS A 128 25.27 -12.19 4.85
N ALA A 129 25.54 -13.46 5.13
CA ALA A 129 24.84 -14.59 4.50
C ALA A 129 23.33 -14.60 4.84
N SER A 130 22.95 -14.34 6.09
CA SER A 130 21.55 -14.28 6.50
C SER A 130 20.83 -13.08 5.87
N THR A 131 21.50 -11.92 5.80
CA THR A 131 20.96 -10.72 5.14
C THR A 131 20.80 -10.95 3.63
N MET A 132 21.78 -11.56 2.97
CA MET A 132 21.70 -11.93 1.55
C MET A 132 20.54 -12.90 1.30
N MET A 133 20.35 -13.88 2.18
CA MET A 133 19.24 -14.82 2.09
C MET A 133 17.88 -14.12 2.28
N GLU A 134 17.77 -13.18 3.23
CA GLU A 134 16.57 -12.38 3.41
C GLU A 134 16.22 -11.56 2.16
N VAL A 135 17.21 -10.90 1.55
CA VAL A 135 17.02 -10.11 0.33
C VAL A 135 16.54 -10.99 -0.83
N PHE A 136 17.16 -12.16 -1.01
CA PHE A 136 16.74 -13.11 -2.05
C PHE A 136 15.31 -13.61 -1.83
N MET A 137 14.93 -13.95 -0.60
CA MET A 137 13.58 -14.44 -0.29
C MET A 137 12.51 -13.36 -0.49
N ARG A 138 12.83 -12.11 -0.16
CA ARG A 138 11.88 -10.98 -0.32
C ARG A 138 11.45 -10.76 -1.77
N ASP A 139 12.35 -11.00 -2.71
CA ASP A 139 12.12 -10.80 -4.14
C ASP A 139 11.71 -12.10 -4.86
N MET A 140 11.40 -13.14 -4.11
CA MET A 140 10.92 -14.41 -4.64
C MET A 140 9.40 -14.38 -4.90
N PRO A 141 8.92 -14.88 -6.06
CA PRO A 141 7.50 -15.09 -6.31
C PRO A 141 6.84 -16.09 -5.34
N LEU A 142 5.60 -15.83 -4.91
CA LEU A 142 4.86 -16.68 -3.96
C LEU A 142 4.72 -18.14 -4.40
N ARG A 143 4.55 -18.41 -5.70
CA ARG A 143 4.49 -19.78 -6.26
C ARG A 143 5.71 -20.63 -5.93
N ASN A 144 6.88 -20.01 -5.72
CA ASN A 144 8.11 -20.75 -5.43
C ASN A 144 8.09 -21.36 -4.02
N LEU A 145 7.23 -20.87 -3.11
CA LEU A 145 7.04 -21.47 -1.79
C LEU A 145 6.56 -22.91 -1.90
N VAL A 146 5.66 -23.19 -2.84
CA VAL A 146 5.17 -24.55 -3.10
C VAL A 146 6.33 -25.46 -3.48
N ARG A 147 7.17 -25.01 -4.42
CA ARG A 147 8.33 -25.77 -4.91
C ARG A 147 9.41 -25.98 -3.84
N MET A 148 9.65 -24.98 -2.99
CA MET A 148 10.71 -25.03 -1.99
C MET A 148 10.31 -25.74 -0.70
N SER A 149 9.02 -25.79 -0.39
CA SER A 149 8.53 -26.40 0.85
C SER A 149 8.63 -27.92 0.89
N GLN A 150 9.02 -28.57 -0.22
CA GLN A 150 9.06 -30.03 -0.36
C GLN A 150 7.72 -30.69 0.05
N GLY A 151 6.59 -30.11 -0.40
CA GLY A 151 5.24 -30.62 -0.12
C GLY A 151 4.62 -30.14 1.18
N ASN A 152 5.34 -29.38 2.03
CA ASN A 152 4.79 -28.82 3.26
C ASN A 152 3.92 -27.58 3.06
N PHE A 153 4.01 -26.95 1.89
CA PHE A 153 3.20 -25.82 1.47
C PHE A 153 2.60 -26.18 0.11
N THR A 154 1.29 -26.42 0.08
CA THR A 154 0.59 -26.91 -1.12
C THR A 154 0.04 -25.75 -1.95
N GLU A 155 -0.38 -26.04 -3.18
CA GLU A 155 -1.09 -25.06 -4.02
C GLU A 155 -2.40 -24.60 -3.37
N GLU A 156 -3.13 -25.52 -2.72
CA GLU A 156 -4.35 -25.21 -1.97
C GLU A 156 -4.10 -24.21 -0.83
N MET A 157 -2.99 -24.37 -0.10
CA MET A 157 -2.59 -23.42 0.94
C MET A 157 -2.25 -22.04 0.36
N LEU A 158 -1.57 -22.01 -0.80
CA LEU A 158 -1.29 -20.77 -1.51
C LEU A 158 -2.58 -20.07 -1.95
N GLU A 159 -3.51 -20.80 -2.55
CA GLU A 159 -4.79 -20.25 -3.00
C GLU A 159 -5.62 -19.73 -1.83
N GLY A 160 -5.71 -20.48 -0.72
CA GLY A 160 -6.39 -20.06 0.50
C GLY A 160 -5.79 -18.77 1.08
N LEU A 161 -4.46 -18.68 1.12
CA LEU A 161 -3.74 -17.48 1.55
C LEU A 161 -4.03 -16.29 0.63
N LEU A 162 -3.97 -16.48 -0.68
CA LEU A 162 -4.28 -15.42 -1.65
C LEU A 162 -5.73 -14.97 -1.53
N LYS A 163 -6.68 -15.88 -1.31
CA LYS A 163 -8.09 -15.54 -1.09
C LYS A 163 -8.26 -14.70 0.17
N GLN A 164 -7.70 -15.14 1.29
CA GLN A 164 -7.80 -14.44 2.56
C GLN A 164 -7.19 -13.03 2.53
N ILE A 165 -6.09 -12.83 1.80
CA ILE A 165 -5.40 -11.53 1.72
C ILE A 165 -6.05 -10.58 0.71
N ASN A 166 -6.73 -11.11 -0.31
CA ASN A 166 -7.36 -10.33 -1.36
C ASN A 166 -8.83 -9.97 -1.09
N GLU A 167 -9.42 -10.51 -0.02
CA GLU A 167 -10.73 -10.13 0.53
C GLU A 167 -10.62 -8.87 1.40
#